data_AF-A0A537EKZ3-F1
#
_entry.id   AF-A0A537EKZ3-F1
#
_cell.length_a   1.000
_cell.length_b   1.000
_cell.length_c   1.000
_cell.angle_alpha   90.00
_cell.angle_beta   90.00
_cell.angle_gamma   90.00
#
_symmetry.space_group_name_H-M   'P 1'
#
loop_
_entity.id
_entity.type
_entity.pdbx_description
1 polymer ?
#
loop_
_entity_poly.entity_id
_entity_poly.type
_entity_poly.pdbx_seq_one_letter_code
_entity_poly.pdbx_strand_id
1 'polypeptide(L)'
;MDLEMTRISSKGQVVIPGRIREELGLDEGTRLLVFGEGDTLILKKVTLGPGSSTREALESLRRRVKALGLSKEDVAEEIRKVRAGRRKRAS
;
A
#
# COMPACT_ATOMS: atom_id res chain seq x y z
N MET A 1 -6.01 11.47 1.40
CA MET A 1 -4.80 10.62 1.32
C MET A 1 -4.36 10.44 2.75
N ASP A 2 -4.87 9.39 3.39
CA ASP A 2 -4.57 9.09 4.79
C ASP A 2 -3.29 8.24 4.90
N LEU A 3 -2.33 8.74 5.68
CA LEU A 3 -1.06 8.07 5.96
C LEU A 3 -1.06 7.62 7.42
N GLU A 4 -1.05 6.31 7.62
CA GLU A 4 -0.98 5.70 8.94
C GLU A 4 0.12 4.63 8.98
N MET A 5 0.83 4.56 10.11
CA MET A 5 1.91 3.59 10.31
C MET A 5 1.36 2.36 11.02
N THR A 6 1.59 1.20 10.43
CA THR A 6 1.33 -0.08 11.10
C THR A 6 2.60 -0.90 11.18
N ARG A 7 2.55 -1.91 12.05
CA ARG A 7 3.64 -2.85 12.25
C ARG A 7 3.22 -4.22 11.76
N ILE A 8 4.20 -4.99 11.33
CA ILE A 8 4.01 -6.41 11.06
C ILE A 8 3.92 -7.16 12.39
N SER A 9 2.97 -8.09 12.50
CA SER A 9 2.85 -9.00 13.63
C SER A 9 3.95 -10.05 13.59
N SER A 10 4.13 -10.80 14.67
CA SER A 10 5.06 -11.94 14.71
C SER A 10 4.75 -13.03 13.68
N LYS A 11 3.49 -13.10 13.21
CA LYS A 11 3.04 -14.04 12.19
C LYS A 11 3.11 -13.47 10.77
N GLY A 12 3.76 -12.32 10.57
CA GLY A 12 3.87 -11.69 9.26
C GLY A 12 2.60 -10.95 8.79
N GLN A 13 1.64 -10.70 9.68
CA GLN A 13 0.40 -10.01 9.32
C GLN A 13 0.55 -8.51 9.48
N VAL A 14 0.06 -7.73 8.52
CA VAL A 14 -0.05 -6.27 8.66
C VAL A 14 -1.50 -5.89 8.95
N VAL A 15 -1.70 -5.02 9.94
CA VAL A 15 -3.02 -4.44 10.18
C VAL A 15 -3.22 -3.29 9.19
N ILE A 16 -4.39 -3.24 8.55
CA ILE A 16 -4.83 -2.05 7.80
C ILE A 16 -5.61 -1.18 8.79
N PRO A 17 -5.18 0.07 9.06
CA PRO A 17 -5.87 0.98 9.96
C PRO A 17 -7.32 1.19 9.56
N GLY A 18 -8.20 1.37 10.56
CA GLY A 18 -9.65 1.46 10.35
C GLY A 18 -10.04 2.52 9.33
N ARG A 19 -9.40 3.69 9.39
CA ARG A 19 -9.67 4.80 8.49
C ARG A 19 -9.32 4.49 7.03
N ILE A 20 -8.11 3.96 6.79
CA ILE A 20 -7.69 3.49 5.45
C ILE A 20 -8.61 2.37 4.94
N ARG A 21 -9.03 1.47 5.84
CA ARG A 21 -9.94 0.37 5.51
C ARG A 21 -11.30 0.91 5.03
N GLU A 22 -11.86 1.91 5.71
CA GLU A 22 -13.13 2.56 5.37
C GLU A 22 -13.04 3.34 4.05
N GLU A 23 -12.00 4.17 3.87
CA GLU A 23 -11.79 4.97 2.65
C GLU A 23 -11.67 4.09 1.39
N LEU A 24 -11.01 2.93 1.53
CA LEU A 24 -10.78 1.99 0.42
C LEU A 24 -11.89 0.93 0.29
N GLY A 25 -12.92 0.98 1.13
CA GLY A 25 -14.02 0.02 1.18
C GLY A 25 -13.51 -1.42 1.29
N LEU A 26 -12.59 -1.67 2.21
CA LEU A 26 -11.96 -2.98 2.42
C LEU A 26 -12.73 -3.75 3.50
N ASP A 27 -13.70 -4.54 3.06
CA ASP A 27 -14.50 -5.39 3.94
C ASP A 27 -13.86 -6.77 4.15
N GLU A 28 -14.39 -7.51 5.14
CA GLU A 28 -14.03 -8.91 5.33
C GLU A 28 -14.23 -9.71 4.03
N GLY A 29 -13.25 -10.56 3.69
CA GLY A 29 -13.26 -11.31 2.43
C GLY A 29 -12.83 -10.53 1.19
N THR A 30 -12.52 -9.23 1.30
CA THR A 30 -11.96 -8.45 0.20
C THR A 30 -10.65 -9.08 -0.28
N ARG A 31 -10.59 -9.46 -1.55
CA ARG A 31 -9.37 -9.97 -2.17
C ARG A 31 -8.47 -8.83 -2.62
N LEU A 32 -7.22 -8.89 -2.22
CA LEU A 32 -6.18 -7.95 -2.61
C LEU A 32 -5.13 -8.68 -3.46
N LEU A 33 -4.72 -8.06 -4.56
CA LEU A 33 -3.44 -8.40 -5.18
C LEU A 33 -2.32 -7.74 -4.38
N VAL A 34 -1.24 -8.49 -4.21
CA VAL A 34 -0.06 -8.07 -3.47
C VAL A 34 1.12 -8.09 -4.44
N PHE A 35 1.79 -6.95 -4.61
CA PHE A 35 3.01 -6.84 -5.40
C PHE A 35 4.11 -6.23 -4.53
N GLY A 36 5.30 -6.84 -4.56
CA GLY A 36 6.50 -6.28 -3.95
C GLY A 36 7.45 -5.78 -5.02
N GLU A 37 7.93 -4.54 -4.89
CA GLU A 37 8.99 -3.99 -5.74
C GLU A 37 9.97 -3.19 -4.88
N GLY A 38 11.20 -3.68 -4.75
CA GLY A 38 12.20 -3.07 -3.87
C GLY A 38 11.76 -3.07 -2.41
N ASP A 39 11.63 -1.87 -1.83
CA ASP A 39 11.16 -1.62 -0.46
C ASP A 39 9.67 -1.27 -0.39
N THR A 40 8.95 -1.39 -1.52
CA THR A 40 7.55 -0.99 -1.65
C THR A 40 6.65 -2.22 -1.75
N LEU A 41 5.60 -2.27 -0.92
CA LEU A 41 4.50 -3.23 -1.03
C LEU A 41 3.25 -2.52 -1.55
N ILE A 42 2.76 -2.95 -2.70
CA ILE A 42 1.54 -2.43 -3.32
C ILE A 42 0.40 -3.44 -3.10
N LEU A 43 -0.65 -2.99 -2.43
CA LEU A 43 -1.89 -3.72 -2.24
C LEU A 43 -2.96 -3.11 -3.14
N LYS A 44 -3.59 -3.93 -4.00
CA LYS A 44 -4.66 -3.47 -4.89
C LYS A 44 -5.90 -4.34 -4.72
N LYS A 45 -7.03 -3.70 -4.39
CA LYS A 45 -8.34 -4.37 -4.37
C LYS A 45 -8.67 -4.97 -5.73
N VAL A 46 -9.08 -6.23 -5.73
CA VAL A 46 -9.55 -6.93 -6.93
C VAL A 46 -11.06 -7.02 -6.90
N THR A 47 -11.70 -6.29 -7.79
CA THR A 47 -13.09 -6.54 -8.16
C THR A 47 -13.11 -7.62 -9.24
N LEU A 48 -13.23 -8.88 -8.84
CA LEU A 48 -13.54 -9.95 -9.78
C LEU A 48 -15.03 -9.85 -10.11
N GLY A 49 -15.36 -9.14 -11.19
CA GLY A 49 -16.67 -9.24 -11.81
C GLY A 49 -16.78 -10.57 -12.57
N PRO A 50 -18.00 -11.12 -12.78
CA PRO A 50 -18.20 -12.25 -13.68
C PRO A 50 -17.78 -11.79 -15.10
N GLY A 51 -16.58 -12.19 -15.54
CA GLY A 51 -16.04 -11.87 -16.87
C GLY A 51 -14.81 -10.95 -16.92
N SER A 52 -14.36 -10.36 -15.80
CA SER A 52 -13.16 -9.51 -15.83
C SER A 52 -11.89 -10.37 -15.74
N SER A 53 -11.22 -10.57 -16.87
CA SER A 53 -10.00 -11.36 -16.95
C SER A 53 -8.91 -10.71 -16.09
N THR A 54 -8.40 -11.43 -15.08
CA THR A 54 -7.27 -11.05 -14.21
C THR A 54 -6.10 -10.39 -14.95
N ARG A 55 -5.94 -10.72 -16.23
CA ARG A 55 -4.96 -10.17 -17.17
C ARG A 55 -5.11 -8.67 -17.45
N GLU A 56 -6.33 -8.18 -17.67
CA GLU A 56 -6.58 -6.75 -17.96
C GLU A 56 -6.34 -5.87 -16.72
N ALA A 57 -6.73 -6.39 -15.54
CA ALA A 57 -6.44 -5.75 -14.27
C ALA A 57 -4.93 -5.67 -13.99
N LEU A 58 -4.17 -6.70 -14.39
CA LEU A 58 -2.70 -6.74 -14.32
C LEU A 58 -2.06 -5.76 -15.31
N GLU A 59 -2.51 -5.70 -16.56
CA GLU A 59 -1.96 -4.76 -17.55
C GLU A 59 -2.26 -3.30 -17.19
N SER A 60 -3.48 -3.02 -16.72
CA SER A 60 -3.86 -1.71 -16.21
C SER A 60 -3.01 -1.31 -14.98
N LEU A 61 -2.70 -2.27 -14.10
CA LEU A 61 -1.77 -2.04 -12.99
C LEU A 61 -0.36 -1.75 -13.47
N ARG A 62 0.20 -2.57 -14.37
CA ARG A 62 1.54 -2.36 -14.93
C ARG A 62 1.66 -1.00 -15.60
N ARG A 63 0.64 -0.57 -16.35
CA ARG A 63 0.58 0.78 -16.93
C ARG A 63 0.51 1.87 -15.86
N ARG A 64 -0.29 1.70 -14.82
CA ARG A 64 -0.40 2.67 -13.71
C ARG A 64 0.89 2.77 -12.89
N VAL A 65 1.55 1.67 -12.55
CA VAL A 65 2.86 1.67 -11.87
C VAL A 65 3.91 2.37 -12.74
N LYS A 66 3.95 2.04 -14.04
CA LYS A 66 4.87 2.67 -14.99
C LYS A 66 4.58 4.16 -15.23
N ALA A 67 3.32 4.57 -15.15
CA ALA A 67 2.88 5.97 -15.28
C ALA A 67 2.99 6.78 -13.97
N LEU A 68 2.98 6.10 -12.82
CA LEU A 68 3.08 6.75 -11.50
C LEU A 68 4.51 7.20 -11.16
N GLY A 69 5.54 6.73 -11.88
CA GLY A 69 6.90 7.23 -11.70
C GLY A 69 7.41 7.20 -10.25
N LEU A 70 6.91 6.28 -9.42
CA LEU A 70 7.32 6.12 -8.02
C LEU A 70 8.82 5.83 -8.00
N SER A 71 9.63 6.84 -7.65
CA SER A 71 11.06 6.64 -7.47
C SER A 71 11.36 6.31 -6.02
N LYS A 72 12.48 5.61 -5.79
CA LYS A 72 12.97 5.29 -4.44
C LYS A 72 13.26 6.55 -3.60
N GLU A 73 13.35 7.72 -4.22
CA GLU A 73 13.53 8.98 -3.51
C GLU A 73 12.25 9.45 -2.78
N ASP A 74 11.06 9.24 -3.34
CA ASP A 74 9.77 9.67 -2.76
C ASP A 74 9.43 8.89 -1.48
N VAL A 75 9.71 7.58 -1.46
CA VAL A 75 9.55 6.72 -0.27
C VAL A 75 10.62 7.04 0.79
N ALA A 76 11.85 7.34 0.36
CA ALA A 76 12.96 7.67 1.26
C ALA A 76 12.85 9.05 1.91
N GLU A 77 12.24 10.04 1.23
CA GLU A 77 11.95 11.34 1.81
C GLU A 77 10.91 11.21 2.94
N GLU A 78 9.89 10.38 2.71
CA GLU A 78 8.81 10.16 3.65
C GLU A 78 9.26 9.42 4.92
N ILE A 79 10.18 8.46 4.78
CA ILE A 79 10.80 7.78 5.92
C ILE A 79 11.73 8.72 6.71
N ARG A 80 12.44 9.63 6.03
CA ARG A 80 13.36 10.58 6.69
C ARG A 80 12.62 11.63 7.53
N LYS A 81 11.53 12.21 7.02
CA LYS A 81 10.69 13.17 7.77
C LYS A 81 10.17 12.56 9.08
N VAL A 82 9.73 11.31 9.03
CA VAL A 82 9.19 10.57 10.19
C VAL A 82 10.26 10.29 11.27
N ARG A 83 11.50 9.95 10.88
CA ARG A 83 12.61 9.71 11.83
C ARG A 83 13.10 10.98 12.53
N ALA A 84 13.07 12.13 11.84
CA ALA A 84 13.43 13.42 12.43
C ALA A 84 12.42 13.87 13.50
N GLY A 85 11.12 13.63 13.30
CA GLY A 85 10.07 13.95 14.28
C GLY A 85 10.16 13.14 15.58
N ARG A 86 10.66 11.90 15.52
CA ARG A 86 10.88 11.06 16.72
C ARG A 86 12.03 11.54 17.61
N ARG A 87 13.09 12.14 17.05
CA ARG A 87 14.25 12.66 17.80
C ARG A 87 13.94 13.92 18.60
N LYS A 88 13.09 14.82 18.08
CA LYS A 88 12.65 16.04 18.79
C LYS A 88 11.70 15.78 19.96
N ARG A 89 11.03 14.62 20.01
CA ARG A 89 10.11 14.23 21.09
C ARG A 89 10.79 13.44 22.22
N ALA A 90 12.05 13.06 22.04
CA ALA A 90 12.88 12.34 23.01
C ALA A 90 13.95 13.25 23.65
N SER A 91 13.88 14.56 23.36
CA SER A 91 14.62 15.66 24.00
C SER A 91 13.62 16.51 24.76
#